data_AF-A0A063Y0C4-F1
#
_entry.id   AF-A0A063Y0C4-F1
#
_cell.length_a   1.000
_cell.length_b   1.000
_cell.length_c   1.000
_cell.angle_alpha   90.00
_cell.angle_beta   90.00
_cell.angle_gamma   90.00
#
_symmetry.space_group_name_H-M   'P 1'
#
loop_
_entity.id
_entity.type
_entity.pdbx_description
1 polymer ?
#
loop_
_entity_poly.entity_id
_entity_poly.type
_entity_poly.pdbx_seq_one_letter_code
_entity_poly.pdbx_strand_id
1 'polypeptide(L)'
;MDTEQVKTQVFELADELLLSGTFPQTEIIAEQLQHASEDIGCFLVQWRSELPQRVIFTDRNLKMPGMPDTLAQSFVRIWHQAVQEAQSRVSLTRQRTDIGAEVEKRSTDEALQRSQHLQQEMEARYREQTLKLEESYEQIKALNAEITVLKTNLSSETNSRKKEEKARSALEHELAQLRKAHEDARRMFDQRIKDEQRHMLETLAKEEVDTRYYRNALEKAREEAGRKESELTREIHDLQARMARKDVKIETLKSQVKSQETDLLKMRQDHGVMQRDMTKINSQLLAELNKTKRLEAKVKELQEDMRRSNQKNITYTNEAAKRDNLLRAQLMEKEELLVRAEAKINSLEKRLIQNDEEIRRLNARL
;
A
#
# COMPACT_ATOMS: atom_id res chain seq x y z
N MET A 1 -129.89 -33.45 -81.14
CA MET A 1 -129.53 -34.89 -81.10
C MET A 1 -128.05 -35.00 -80.76
N ASP A 2 -127.62 -36.14 -80.22
CA ASP A 2 -126.19 -36.41 -79.96
C ASP A 2 -125.44 -36.47 -81.30
N THR A 3 -124.28 -35.82 -81.42
CA THR A 3 -123.59 -35.60 -82.72
C THR A 3 -123.16 -36.90 -83.40
N GLU A 4 -122.84 -37.94 -82.63
CA GLU A 4 -122.53 -39.28 -83.14
C GLU A 4 -123.75 -39.99 -83.75
N GLN A 5 -124.95 -39.81 -83.19
CA GLN A 5 -126.18 -40.38 -83.78
C GLN A 5 -126.50 -39.76 -85.15
N VAL A 6 -126.27 -38.45 -85.30
CA VAL A 6 -126.45 -37.75 -86.57
C VAL A 6 -125.42 -38.25 -87.60
N LYS A 7 -124.16 -38.47 -87.21
CA LYS A 7 -123.12 -39.03 -88.07
C LYS A 7 -123.50 -40.43 -88.58
N THR A 8 -123.98 -41.32 -87.71
CA THR A 8 -124.40 -42.67 -88.13
C THR A 8 -125.56 -42.62 -89.13
N GLN A 9 -126.58 -41.80 -88.87
CA GLN A 9 -127.71 -41.63 -89.78
C GLN A 9 -127.30 -41.05 -91.14
N VAL A 10 -126.38 -40.06 -91.16
CA VAL A 10 -125.83 -39.52 -92.42
C VAL A 10 -125.07 -40.59 -93.19
N PHE A 11 -124.31 -41.46 -92.52
CA PHE A 11 -123.55 -42.53 -93.17
C PHE A 11 -124.48 -43.60 -93.76
N GLU A 12 -125.50 -44.02 -93.01
CA GLU A 12 -126.50 -44.99 -93.47
C GLU A 12 -127.30 -44.45 -94.66
N LEU A 13 -127.78 -43.20 -94.60
CA LEU A 13 -128.53 -42.59 -95.70
C LEU A 13 -127.65 -42.36 -96.94
N ALA A 14 -126.39 -41.97 -96.75
CA ALA A 14 -125.44 -41.82 -97.84
C ALA A 14 -125.11 -43.17 -98.51
N ASP A 15 -125.03 -44.25 -97.72
CA ASP A 15 -124.84 -45.60 -98.24
C ASP A 15 -126.10 -46.12 -98.96
N GLU A 16 -127.30 -45.85 -98.46
CA GLU A 16 -128.56 -46.17 -99.17
C GLU A 16 -128.71 -45.42 -100.49
N LEU A 17 -128.41 -44.12 -100.52
CA LEU A 17 -128.43 -43.32 -101.75
C LEU A 17 -127.41 -43.87 -102.77
N LEU A 18 -126.19 -44.17 -102.31
CA LEU A 18 -125.15 -44.76 -103.17
C LEU A 18 -125.56 -46.14 -103.71
N LEU A 19 -126.22 -46.97 -102.91
CA LEU A 19 -126.76 -48.28 -103.34
C LEU A 19 -127.94 -48.14 -104.31
N SER A 20 -128.74 -47.07 -104.18
CA SER A 20 -129.83 -46.75 -105.12
C SER A 20 -129.35 -46.14 -106.44
N GLY A 21 -128.03 -45.92 -106.59
CA GLY A 21 -127.41 -45.38 -107.79
C GLY A 21 -127.46 -43.86 -107.91
N THR A 22 -127.83 -43.15 -106.84
CA THR A 22 -127.80 -41.68 -106.77
C THR A 22 -126.68 -41.21 -105.87
N PHE A 23 -125.94 -40.18 -106.29
CA PHE A 23 -124.81 -39.70 -105.50
C PHE A 23 -125.32 -38.87 -104.31
N PRO A 24 -124.96 -39.22 -103.06
CA PRO A 24 -125.43 -38.50 -101.88
C PRO A 24 -124.92 -37.05 -101.88
N GLN A 25 -125.84 -36.10 -102.06
CA GLN A 25 -125.58 -34.67 -101.94
C GLN A 25 -126.03 -34.15 -100.58
N THR A 26 -125.29 -33.18 -100.05
CA THR A 26 -125.53 -32.59 -98.72
C THR A 26 -126.95 -32.05 -98.55
N GLU A 27 -127.52 -31.48 -99.61
CA GLU A 27 -128.88 -30.90 -99.61
C GLU A 27 -129.98 -31.96 -99.48
N ILE A 28 -129.85 -33.09 -100.18
CA ILE A 28 -130.84 -34.19 -100.17
C ILE A 28 -130.89 -34.85 -98.80
N ILE A 29 -129.72 -35.08 -98.21
CA ILE A 29 -129.59 -35.71 -96.89
C ILE A 29 -130.05 -34.74 -95.79
N ALA A 30 -129.79 -33.44 -95.94
CA ALA A 30 -130.27 -32.40 -95.03
C ALA A 30 -131.79 -32.29 -95.00
N GLU A 31 -132.44 -32.38 -96.16
CA GLU A 31 -133.90 -32.31 -96.27
C GLU A 31 -134.56 -33.56 -95.68
N GLN A 32 -134.02 -34.76 -95.92
CA GLN A 32 -134.55 -36.01 -95.37
C GLN A 32 -134.34 -36.16 -93.86
N LEU A 33 -133.22 -35.67 -93.31
CA LEU A 33 -132.91 -35.73 -91.88
C LEU A 33 -133.39 -34.48 -91.11
N GLN A 34 -134.05 -33.52 -91.77
CA GLN A 34 -134.54 -32.25 -91.21
C GLN A 34 -133.48 -31.51 -90.37
N HIS A 35 -132.23 -31.49 -90.87
CA HIS A 35 -131.08 -30.89 -90.17
C HIS A 35 -130.38 -29.83 -91.05
N ALA A 36 -129.61 -28.93 -90.42
CA ALA A 36 -128.90 -27.86 -91.11
C ALA A 36 -127.80 -28.44 -92.05
N SER A 37 -127.76 -27.97 -93.30
CA SER A 37 -126.88 -28.48 -94.35
C SER A 37 -125.37 -28.37 -94.01
N GLU A 38 -124.98 -27.37 -93.22
CA GLU A 38 -123.58 -27.12 -92.84
C GLU A 38 -122.99 -28.23 -91.96
N ASP A 39 -123.78 -28.75 -91.01
CA ASP A 39 -123.34 -29.80 -90.08
C ASP A 39 -123.28 -31.18 -90.75
N ILE A 40 -124.02 -31.39 -91.84
CA ILE A 40 -123.98 -32.65 -92.61
C ILE A 40 -122.80 -32.67 -93.56
N GLY A 41 -122.38 -31.51 -94.07
CA GLY A 41 -121.24 -31.39 -94.99
C GLY A 41 -119.95 -31.97 -94.42
N CYS A 42 -119.64 -31.68 -93.16
CA CYS A 42 -118.44 -32.22 -92.50
C CYS A 42 -118.51 -33.74 -92.29
N PHE A 43 -119.68 -34.30 -91.94
CA PHE A 43 -119.85 -35.75 -91.85
C PHE A 43 -119.80 -36.43 -93.23
N LEU A 44 -120.33 -35.81 -94.28
CA LEU A 44 -120.27 -36.36 -95.64
C LEU A 44 -118.84 -36.36 -96.21
N VAL A 45 -118.03 -35.34 -95.86
CA VAL A 45 -116.59 -35.30 -96.19
C VAL A 45 -115.84 -36.43 -95.46
N GLN A 46 -116.16 -36.64 -94.19
CA GLN A 46 -115.57 -37.75 -93.43
C GLN A 46 -115.98 -39.11 -94.02
N TRP A 47 -117.28 -39.31 -94.29
CA TRP A 47 -117.79 -40.50 -95.00
C TRP A 47 -117.05 -40.75 -96.31
N ARG A 48 -116.79 -39.70 -97.11
CA ARG A 48 -116.05 -39.79 -98.37
C ARG A 48 -114.57 -40.16 -98.16
N SER A 49 -113.94 -39.67 -97.10
CA SER A 49 -112.55 -40.01 -96.76
C SER A 49 -112.40 -41.46 -96.32
N GLU A 50 -113.44 -42.03 -95.72
CA GLU A 50 -113.49 -43.42 -95.26
C GLU A 50 -114.00 -44.39 -96.35
N LEU A 51 -114.69 -43.87 -97.39
CA LEU A 51 -115.23 -44.64 -98.52
C LEU A 51 -114.21 -45.59 -99.19
N PRO A 52 -112.95 -45.19 -99.49
CA PRO A 52 -111.97 -46.08 -100.13
C PRO A 52 -111.60 -47.29 -99.27
N GLN A 53 -111.78 -47.20 -97.95
CA GLN A 53 -111.55 -48.31 -97.02
C GLN A 53 -112.79 -49.22 -96.88
N ARG A 54 -114.01 -48.68 -97.11
CA ARG A 54 -115.27 -49.45 -97.04
C ARG A 54 -115.66 -50.14 -98.36
N VAL A 55 -115.23 -49.60 -99.50
CA VAL A 55 -115.52 -50.19 -100.82
C VAL A 55 -114.53 -51.31 -101.11
N ILE A 56 -114.88 -52.52 -100.67
CA ILE A 56 -114.22 -53.75 -101.09
C ILE A 56 -114.81 -54.12 -102.45
N PHE A 57 -114.02 -53.98 -103.52
CA PHE A 57 -114.39 -54.48 -104.86
C PHE A 57 -114.47 -56.01 -104.79
N THR A 58 -115.68 -56.55 -104.58
CA THR A 58 -115.92 -57.99 -104.68
C THR A 58 -115.97 -58.41 -106.15
N ASP A 59 -115.05 -59.28 -106.48
CA ASP A 59 -114.52 -59.67 -107.79
C ASP A 59 -115.44 -60.61 -108.61
N ARG A 60 -116.75 -60.31 -108.74
CA ARG A 60 -117.67 -61.19 -109.48
C ARG A 60 -118.38 -60.48 -110.64
N ASN A 61 -117.84 -60.71 -111.83
CA ASN A 61 -118.43 -60.50 -113.16
C ASN A 61 -118.47 -59.06 -113.70
N LEU A 62 -117.28 -58.47 -113.92
CA LEU A 62 -117.13 -57.39 -114.89
C LEU A 62 -117.25 -57.95 -116.32
N LYS A 63 -118.46 -57.94 -116.88
CA LYS A 63 -118.67 -58.04 -118.33
C LYS A 63 -118.89 -56.63 -118.89
N MET A 64 -117.88 -56.08 -119.57
CA MET A 64 -118.01 -54.85 -120.34
C MET A 64 -118.79 -55.15 -121.64
N PRO A 65 -120.00 -54.59 -121.85
CA PRO A 65 -120.81 -54.93 -123.02
C PRO A 65 -120.15 -54.41 -124.31
N GLY A 66 -120.00 -55.27 -125.31
CA GLY A 66 -119.56 -54.90 -126.67
C GLY A 66 -118.11 -55.23 -127.03
N MET A 67 -117.35 -55.87 -126.14
CA MET A 67 -115.97 -56.31 -126.42
C MET A 67 -115.86 -57.84 -126.36
N PRO A 68 -115.21 -58.51 -127.33
CA PRO A 68 -114.96 -59.95 -127.28
C PRO A 68 -114.25 -60.37 -125.98
N ASP A 69 -114.69 -61.45 -125.36
CA ASP A 69 -114.24 -61.90 -124.03
C ASP A 69 -112.70 -62.06 -123.90
N THR A 70 -112.01 -62.34 -125.01
CA THR A 70 -110.54 -62.46 -125.05
C THR A 70 -109.82 -61.13 -124.83
N LEU A 71 -110.39 -60.02 -125.29
CA LEU A 71 -109.85 -58.67 -125.09
C LEU A 71 -110.23 -58.12 -123.71
N ALA A 72 -111.41 -58.44 -123.19
CA ALA A 72 -111.81 -58.05 -121.84
C ALA A 72 -110.87 -58.66 -120.79
N GLN A 73 -110.54 -59.96 -120.89
CA GLN A 73 -109.62 -60.62 -119.98
C GLN A 73 -108.19 -60.07 -120.05
N SER A 74 -107.70 -59.71 -121.25
CA SER A 74 -106.37 -59.12 -121.40
C SER A 74 -106.30 -57.71 -120.81
N PHE A 75 -107.35 -56.89 -120.99
CA PHE A 75 -107.44 -55.56 -120.38
C PHE A 75 -107.50 -55.64 -118.85
N VAL A 76 -108.29 -56.57 -118.29
CA VAL A 76 -108.34 -56.77 -116.83
C VAL A 76 -106.96 -57.18 -116.30
N ARG A 77 -106.24 -58.08 -116.99
CA ARG A 77 -104.86 -58.44 -116.60
C ARG A 77 -103.90 -57.25 -116.66
N ILE A 78 -103.94 -56.46 -117.73
CA ILE A 78 -103.09 -55.26 -117.88
C ILE A 78 -103.42 -54.23 -116.80
N TRP A 79 -104.71 -54.02 -116.49
CA TRP A 79 -105.14 -53.15 -115.42
C TRP A 79 -104.67 -53.64 -114.05
N HIS A 80 -104.84 -54.93 -113.76
CA HIS A 80 -104.38 -55.53 -112.51
C HIS A 80 -102.85 -55.41 -112.36
N GLN A 81 -102.11 -55.66 -113.44
CA GLN A 81 -100.66 -55.49 -113.47
C GLN A 81 -100.24 -54.03 -113.28
N ALA A 82 -100.93 -53.08 -113.92
CA ALA A 82 -100.66 -51.65 -113.76
C ALA A 82 -100.99 -51.15 -112.35
N VAL A 83 -102.07 -51.65 -111.73
CA VAL A 83 -102.43 -51.33 -110.34
C VAL A 83 -101.42 -51.92 -109.36
N GLN A 84 -100.99 -53.17 -109.55
CA GLN A 84 -99.94 -53.78 -108.73
C GLN A 84 -98.60 -53.04 -108.89
N GLU A 85 -98.25 -52.63 -110.10
CA GLU A 85 -97.02 -51.86 -110.36
C GLU A 85 -97.11 -50.45 -109.74
N ALA A 86 -98.27 -49.78 -109.82
CA ALA A 86 -98.49 -48.49 -109.17
C ALA A 86 -98.44 -48.61 -107.64
N GLN A 87 -99.05 -49.65 -107.06
CA GLN A 87 -98.99 -49.92 -105.62
C GLN A 87 -97.56 -50.23 -105.16
N SER A 88 -96.81 -51.04 -105.93
CA SER A 88 -95.39 -51.32 -105.68
C SER A 88 -94.55 -50.05 -105.76
N ARG A 89 -94.76 -49.22 -106.78
CA ARG A 89 -94.08 -47.92 -106.92
C ARG A 89 -94.39 -46.98 -105.75
N VAL A 90 -95.64 -46.86 -105.34
CA VAL A 90 -96.04 -46.02 -104.19
C VAL A 90 -95.44 -46.56 -102.88
N SER A 91 -95.45 -47.87 -102.67
CA SER A 91 -94.85 -48.50 -101.50
C SER A 91 -93.33 -48.28 -101.45
N LEU A 92 -92.64 -48.39 -102.59
CA LEU A 92 -91.21 -48.11 -102.71
C LEU A 92 -90.89 -46.63 -102.50
N THR A 93 -91.71 -45.72 -103.03
CA THR A 93 -91.55 -44.28 -102.79
C THR A 93 -91.74 -43.97 -101.31
N ARG A 94 -92.75 -44.54 -100.65
CA ARG A 94 -93.00 -44.37 -99.21
C ARG A 94 -91.86 -44.93 -98.35
N GLN A 95 -91.39 -46.15 -98.63
CA GLN A 95 -90.22 -46.70 -97.96
C GLN A 95 -88.98 -45.82 -98.16
N ARG A 96 -88.77 -45.29 -99.36
CA ARG A 96 -87.63 -44.39 -99.64
C ARG A 96 -87.75 -43.07 -98.89
N THR A 97 -88.95 -42.48 -98.78
CA THR A 97 -89.17 -41.27 -97.99
C THR A 97 -89.02 -41.54 -96.50
N ASP A 98 -89.50 -42.68 -96.00
CA ASP A 98 -89.39 -43.06 -94.59
C ASP A 98 -87.91 -43.33 -94.22
N ILE A 99 -87.16 -44.02 -95.09
CA ILE A 99 -85.71 -44.20 -94.93
C ILE A 99 -84.99 -42.85 -94.98
N GLY A 100 -85.37 -41.95 -95.89
CA GLY A 100 -84.81 -40.59 -95.97
C GLY A 100 -85.04 -39.79 -94.67
N ALA A 101 -86.27 -39.81 -94.15
CA ALA A 101 -86.64 -39.15 -92.91
C ALA A 101 -85.92 -39.75 -91.70
N GLU A 102 -85.76 -41.08 -91.64
CA GLU A 102 -84.97 -41.73 -90.59
C GLU A 102 -83.49 -41.38 -90.66
N VAL A 103 -82.91 -41.33 -91.86
CA VAL A 103 -81.50 -40.96 -92.05
C VAL A 103 -81.26 -39.49 -91.66
N GLU A 104 -82.17 -38.59 -92.04
CA GLU A 104 -82.11 -37.18 -91.60
C GLU A 104 -82.25 -37.06 -90.09
N LYS A 105 -83.21 -37.76 -89.47
CA LYS A 105 -83.37 -37.77 -88.01
C LYS A 105 -82.14 -38.29 -87.29
N ARG A 106 -81.54 -39.40 -87.75
CA ARG A 106 -80.29 -39.92 -87.18
C ARG A 106 -79.14 -38.92 -87.34
N SER A 107 -79.03 -38.28 -88.51
CA SER A 107 -78.03 -37.24 -88.75
C SER A 107 -78.21 -36.04 -87.79
N THR A 108 -79.44 -35.60 -87.56
CA THR A 108 -79.75 -34.52 -86.60
C THR A 108 -79.48 -34.94 -85.17
N ASP A 109 -79.84 -36.18 -84.79
CA ASP A 109 -79.60 -36.70 -83.44
C ASP A 109 -78.10 -36.87 -83.17
N GLU A 110 -77.34 -37.38 -84.15
CA GLU A 110 -75.87 -37.44 -84.08
C GLU A 110 -75.24 -36.05 -84.01
N ALA A 111 -75.74 -35.07 -84.78
CA ALA A 111 -75.26 -33.70 -84.71
C ALA A 111 -75.56 -33.06 -83.34
N LEU A 112 -76.74 -33.31 -82.77
CA LEU A 112 -77.11 -32.86 -81.43
C LEU A 112 -76.22 -33.49 -80.37
N GLN A 113 -75.99 -34.80 -80.42
CA GLN A 113 -75.08 -35.51 -79.51
C GLN A 113 -73.65 -34.96 -79.59
N ARG A 114 -73.13 -34.74 -80.81
CA ARG A 114 -71.81 -34.11 -81.01
C ARG A 114 -71.76 -32.71 -80.39
N SER A 115 -72.81 -31.90 -80.58
CA SER A 115 -72.91 -30.56 -79.98
C SER A 115 -72.97 -30.61 -78.45
N GLN A 116 -73.76 -31.52 -77.88
CA GLN A 116 -73.87 -31.70 -76.43
C GLN A 116 -72.55 -32.18 -75.82
N HIS A 117 -71.86 -33.12 -76.47
CA HIS A 117 -70.56 -33.58 -76.03
C HIS A 117 -69.52 -32.44 -76.06
N LEU A 118 -69.48 -31.66 -77.15
CA LEU A 118 -68.60 -30.50 -77.23
C LEU A 118 -68.93 -29.46 -76.15
N GLN A 119 -70.21 -29.19 -75.89
CA GLN A 119 -70.61 -28.29 -74.82
C GLN A 119 -70.14 -28.79 -73.45
N GLN A 120 -70.34 -30.07 -73.13
CA GLN A 120 -69.87 -30.66 -71.87
C GLN A 120 -68.35 -30.60 -71.73
N GLU A 121 -67.61 -30.86 -72.81
CA GLU A 121 -66.15 -30.76 -72.81
C GLU A 121 -65.70 -29.30 -72.56
N MET A 122 -66.34 -28.34 -73.21
CA MET A 122 -66.06 -26.91 -73.00
C MET A 122 -66.41 -26.46 -71.59
N GLU A 123 -67.54 -26.91 -71.03
CA GLU A 123 -67.90 -26.64 -69.63
C GLU A 123 -66.91 -27.27 -68.65
N ALA A 124 -66.46 -28.50 -68.91
CA ALA A 124 -65.45 -29.17 -68.08
C ALA A 124 -64.12 -28.42 -68.11
N ARG A 125 -63.63 -28.03 -69.30
CA ARG A 125 -62.43 -27.20 -69.47
C ARG A 125 -62.56 -25.85 -68.78
N TYR A 126 -63.74 -25.22 -68.86
CA TYR A 126 -64.00 -23.94 -68.19
C TYR A 126 -63.94 -24.08 -66.66
N ARG A 127 -64.54 -25.12 -66.09
CA ARG A 127 -64.45 -25.40 -64.64
C ARG A 127 -63.02 -25.67 -64.21
N GLU A 128 -62.28 -26.47 -64.98
CA GLU A 128 -60.87 -26.76 -64.69
C GLU A 128 -60.01 -25.49 -64.74
N GLN A 129 -60.21 -24.63 -65.75
CA GLN A 129 -59.51 -23.34 -65.81
C GLN A 129 -59.88 -22.41 -64.66
N THR A 130 -61.15 -22.40 -64.24
CA THR A 130 -61.61 -21.59 -63.11
C THR A 130 -60.92 -22.05 -61.82
N LEU A 131 -60.85 -23.36 -61.57
CA LEU A 131 -60.15 -23.92 -60.42
C LEU A 131 -58.65 -23.56 -60.44
N LYS A 132 -57.97 -23.73 -61.58
CA LYS A 132 -56.55 -23.33 -61.71
C LYS A 132 -56.35 -21.84 -61.48
N LEU A 133 -57.28 -21.00 -61.92
CA LEU A 133 -57.25 -19.56 -61.69
C LEU A 133 -57.39 -19.26 -60.19
N GLU A 134 -58.34 -19.89 -59.51
CA GLU A 134 -58.55 -19.76 -58.07
C GLU A 134 -57.33 -20.20 -57.26
N GLU A 135 -56.75 -21.36 -57.56
CA GLU A 135 -55.51 -21.84 -56.96
C GLU A 135 -54.36 -20.84 -57.15
N SER A 136 -54.22 -20.28 -58.37
CA SER A 136 -53.19 -19.27 -58.63
C SER A 136 -53.42 -17.98 -57.82
N TYR A 137 -54.68 -17.55 -57.63
CA TYR A 137 -55.01 -16.40 -56.81
C TYR A 137 -54.71 -16.63 -55.33
N GLU A 138 -54.98 -17.83 -54.81
CA GLU A 138 -54.63 -18.21 -53.44
C GLU A 138 -53.11 -18.23 -53.25
N GLN A 139 -52.36 -18.78 -54.21
CA GLN A 139 -50.90 -18.79 -54.17
C GLN A 139 -50.33 -17.37 -54.22
N ILE A 140 -50.88 -16.48 -55.05
CA ILE A 140 -50.50 -15.05 -55.08
C ILE A 140 -50.78 -14.38 -53.73
N LYS A 141 -51.92 -14.66 -53.08
CA LYS A 141 -52.23 -14.12 -51.74
C LYS A 141 -51.24 -14.63 -50.69
N ALA A 142 -50.91 -15.92 -50.71
CA ALA A 142 -49.94 -16.52 -49.79
C ALA A 142 -48.54 -15.91 -49.96
N LEU A 143 -48.06 -15.77 -51.20
CA LEU A 143 -46.78 -15.12 -51.51
C LEU A 143 -46.77 -13.65 -51.07
N ASN A 144 -47.87 -12.90 -51.25
CA ASN A 144 -47.95 -11.52 -50.79
C ASN A 144 -47.90 -11.40 -49.26
N ALA A 145 -48.51 -12.34 -48.53
CA ALA A 145 -48.42 -12.41 -47.08
C ALA A 145 -46.98 -12.71 -46.63
N GLU A 146 -46.31 -13.66 -47.28
CA GLU A 146 -44.91 -13.99 -47.01
C GLU A 146 -43.99 -12.78 -47.27
N ILE A 147 -44.15 -12.09 -48.40
CA ILE A 147 -43.41 -10.86 -48.72
C ILE A 147 -43.61 -9.81 -47.62
N THR A 148 -44.82 -9.69 -47.08
CA THR A 148 -45.12 -8.72 -46.01
C THR A 148 -44.40 -9.08 -44.72
N VAL A 149 -44.42 -10.35 -44.31
CA VAL A 149 -43.72 -10.85 -43.12
C VAL A 149 -42.20 -10.70 -43.28
N LEU A 150 -41.65 -11.02 -44.46
CA LEU A 150 -40.24 -10.85 -44.74
C LEU A 150 -39.82 -9.37 -44.69
N LYS A 151 -40.65 -8.46 -45.20
CA LYS A 151 -40.40 -7.01 -45.07
C LYS A 151 -40.38 -6.54 -43.62
N THR A 152 -41.32 -7.01 -42.79
CA THR A 152 -41.33 -6.66 -41.36
C THR A 152 -40.11 -7.22 -40.63
N ASN A 153 -39.74 -8.47 -40.91
CA ASN A 153 -38.57 -9.13 -40.31
C ASN A 153 -37.26 -8.44 -40.74
N LEU A 154 -37.13 -8.06 -42.01
CA LEU A 154 -35.97 -7.32 -42.50
C LEU A 154 -35.85 -5.96 -41.81
N SER A 155 -36.97 -5.27 -41.61
CA SER A 155 -37.00 -3.99 -40.89
C SER A 155 -36.61 -4.15 -39.42
N SER A 156 -37.15 -5.15 -38.72
CA SER A 156 -36.80 -5.41 -37.32
C SER A 156 -35.33 -5.80 -37.17
N GLU A 157 -34.81 -6.64 -38.05
CA GLU A 157 -33.41 -7.08 -38.03
C GLU A 157 -32.46 -5.92 -38.34
N THR A 158 -32.81 -5.05 -39.30
CA THR A 158 -32.05 -3.83 -39.59
C THR A 158 -32.00 -2.91 -38.38
N ASN A 159 -33.12 -2.74 -37.67
CA ASN A 159 -33.17 -1.92 -36.46
C ASN A 159 -32.39 -2.55 -35.30
N SER A 160 -32.46 -3.87 -35.13
CA SER A 160 -31.67 -4.62 -34.15
C SER A 160 -30.17 -4.44 -34.41
N ARG A 161 -29.75 -4.66 -35.66
CA ARG A 161 -28.35 -4.49 -36.08
C ARG A 161 -27.84 -3.07 -35.89
N LYS A 162 -28.66 -2.04 -36.18
CA LYS A 162 -28.31 -0.63 -35.90
C LYS A 162 -28.12 -0.34 -34.41
N LYS A 163 -28.93 -0.95 -33.53
CA LYS A 163 -28.78 -0.81 -32.07
C LYS A 163 -27.50 -1.48 -31.60
N GLU A 164 -27.24 -2.69 -32.09
CA GLU A 164 -26.03 -3.45 -31.77
C GLU A 164 -24.76 -2.73 -32.21
N GLU A 165 -24.76 -2.16 -33.43
CA GLU A 165 -23.61 -1.41 -33.94
C GLU A 165 -23.32 -0.14 -33.12
N LYS A 166 -24.36 0.55 -32.63
CA LYS A 166 -24.19 1.66 -31.68
C LYS A 166 -23.64 1.20 -30.34
N ALA A 167 -24.15 0.09 -29.80
CA ALA A 167 -23.66 -0.48 -28.54
C ALA A 167 -22.19 -0.91 -28.67
N ARG A 168 -21.83 -1.56 -29.77
CA ARG A 168 -20.45 -1.93 -30.10
C ARG A 168 -19.53 -0.71 -30.18
N SER A 169 -19.95 0.34 -30.87
CA SER A 169 -19.17 1.58 -30.97
C SER A 169 -18.97 2.24 -29.60
N ALA A 170 -19.99 2.24 -28.74
CA ALA A 170 -19.88 2.75 -27.37
C ALA A 170 -18.88 1.93 -26.53
N LEU A 171 -18.96 0.60 -26.58
CA LEU A 171 -18.03 -0.30 -25.90
C LEU A 171 -16.60 -0.15 -26.41
N GLU A 172 -16.40 0.01 -27.72
CA GLU A 172 -15.08 0.27 -28.31
C GLU A 172 -14.50 1.60 -27.80
N HIS A 173 -15.32 2.63 -27.64
CA HIS A 173 -14.91 3.91 -27.07
C HIS A 173 -14.54 3.81 -25.58
N GLU A 174 -15.38 3.16 -24.77
CA GLU A 174 -15.09 2.91 -23.35
C GLU A 174 -13.81 2.09 -23.16
N LEU A 175 -13.62 1.06 -23.98
CA LEU A 175 -12.43 0.22 -23.94
C LEU A 175 -11.16 1.03 -24.29
N ALA A 176 -11.24 1.92 -25.29
CA ALA A 176 -10.15 2.83 -25.62
C ALA A 176 -9.84 3.81 -24.46
N GLN A 177 -10.86 4.35 -23.81
CA GLN A 177 -10.68 5.21 -22.63
C GLN A 177 -10.03 4.45 -21.47
N LEU A 178 -10.49 3.23 -21.17
CA LEU A 178 -9.93 2.38 -20.10
C LEU A 178 -8.48 2.01 -20.37
N ARG A 179 -8.13 1.67 -21.62
CA ARG A 179 -6.73 1.41 -22.02
C ARG A 179 -5.85 2.64 -21.77
N LYS A 180 -6.30 3.82 -22.19
CA LYS A 180 -5.58 5.07 -21.95
C LYS A 180 -5.41 5.36 -20.45
N ALA A 181 -6.49 5.25 -19.68
CA ALA A 181 -6.46 5.47 -18.24
C ALA A 181 -5.50 4.50 -17.53
N HIS A 182 -5.47 3.23 -17.96
CA HIS A 182 -4.53 2.24 -17.45
C HIS A 182 -3.07 2.57 -17.82
N GLU A 183 -2.79 3.00 -19.05
CA GLU A 183 -1.46 3.43 -19.47
C GLU A 183 -0.98 4.66 -18.69
N ASP A 184 -1.85 5.64 -18.49
CA ASP A 184 -1.55 6.85 -17.72
C ASP A 184 -1.30 6.51 -16.24
N ALA A 185 -2.12 5.64 -15.64
CA ALA A 185 -1.92 5.15 -14.28
C ALA A 185 -0.59 4.40 -14.13
N ARG A 186 -0.24 3.56 -15.09
CA ARG A 186 1.06 2.85 -15.12
C ARG A 186 2.22 3.82 -15.20
N ARG A 187 2.16 4.82 -16.09
CA ARG A 187 3.21 5.86 -16.20
C ARG A 187 3.37 6.66 -14.91
N MET A 188 2.26 7.05 -14.28
CA MET A 188 2.27 7.78 -13.01
C MET A 188 2.88 6.94 -11.88
N PHE A 189 2.57 5.65 -11.82
CA PHE A 189 3.16 4.74 -10.84
C PHE A 189 4.67 4.55 -11.06
N ASP A 190 5.10 4.29 -12.30
CA ASP A 190 6.52 4.17 -12.64
C ASP A 190 7.30 5.46 -12.33
N GLN A 191 6.69 6.62 -12.58
CA GLN A 191 7.27 7.91 -12.25
C GLN A 191 7.39 8.10 -10.73
N ARG A 192 6.34 7.76 -9.96
CA ARG A 192 6.36 7.82 -8.50
C ARG A 192 7.45 6.92 -7.91
N ILE A 193 7.63 5.71 -8.42
CA ILE A 193 8.71 4.82 -7.99
C ILE A 193 10.08 5.46 -8.23
N LYS A 194 10.30 6.05 -9.41
CA LYS A 194 11.57 6.73 -9.72
C LYS A 194 11.83 7.91 -8.79
N ASP A 195 10.80 8.70 -8.48
CA ASP A 195 10.93 9.85 -7.59
C ASP A 195 11.16 9.41 -6.13
N GLU A 196 10.48 8.37 -5.65
CA GLU A 196 10.73 7.77 -4.34
C GLU A 196 12.16 7.18 -4.24
N GLN A 197 12.64 6.50 -5.28
CA GLN A 197 14.02 6.00 -5.34
C GLN A 197 15.05 7.14 -5.28
N ARG A 198 14.84 8.22 -6.05
CA ARG A 198 15.71 9.42 -5.98
C ARG A 198 15.69 10.03 -4.59
N HIS A 199 14.51 10.19 -3.99
CA HIS A 199 14.38 10.76 -2.66
C HIS A 199 15.07 9.90 -1.58
N MET A 200 14.97 8.56 -1.66
CA MET A 200 15.70 7.67 -0.77
C MET A 200 17.22 7.79 -0.94
N LEU A 201 17.72 7.88 -2.18
CA LEU A 201 19.15 8.08 -2.44
C LEU A 201 19.66 9.43 -1.91
N GLU A 202 18.89 10.50 -2.08
CA GLU A 202 19.21 11.82 -1.52
C GLU A 202 19.24 11.81 0.02
N THR A 203 18.29 11.10 0.64
CA THR A 203 18.24 10.94 2.09
C THR A 203 19.44 10.13 2.58
N LEU A 204 19.74 9.01 1.92
CA LEU A 204 20.92 8.20 2.24
C LEU A 204 22.22 9.01 2.10
N ALA A 205 22.35 9.81 1.05
CA ALA A 205 23.52 10.66 0.85
C ALA A 205 23.69 11.71 1.98
N LYS A 206 22.59 12.28 2.49
CA LYS A 206 22.64 13.18 3.65
C LYS A 206 23.09 12.45 4.91
N GLU A 207 22.50 11.30 5.20
CA GLU A 207 22.87 10.47 6.36
C GLU A 207 24.33 9.98 6.28
N GLU A 208 24.85 9.70 5.08
CA GLU A 208 26.26 9.36 4.88
C GLU A 208 27.19 10.55 5.18
N VAL A 209 26.81 11.77 4.79
CA VAL A 209 27.55 12.99 5.13
C VAL A 209 27.56 13.21 6.64
N ASP A 210 26.41 13.07 7.30
CA ASP A 210 26.29 13.21 8.75
C ASP A 210 27.10 12.13 9.48
N THR A 211 27.05 10.89 9.01
CA THR A 211 27.86 9.79 9.55
C THR A 211 29.35 10.10 9.45
N ARG A 212 29.82 10.65 8.32
CA ARG A 212 31.22 11.09 8.18
C ARG A 212 31.55 12.25 9.11
N TYR A 213 30.65 13.23 9.24
CA TYR A 213 30.82 14.35 10.17
C TYR A 213 30.98 13.87 11.61
N TYR A 214 30.07 13.02 12.11
CA TYR A 214 30.14 12.48 13.46
C TYR A 214 31.36 11.59 13.69
N ARG A 215 31.77 10.78 12.69
CA ARG A 215 33.01 9.99 12.76
C ARG A 215 34.23 10.90 12.93
N ASN A 216 34.34 11.96 12.13
CA ASN A 216 35.44 12.92 12.22
C ASN A 216 35.42 13.70 13.55
N ALA A 217 34.24 14.09 14.03
CA ALA A 217 34.09 14.75 15.33
C ALA A 217 34.53 13.83 16.48
N LEU A 218 34.18 12.55 16.42
CA LEU A 218 34.59 11.55 17.41
C LEU A 218 36.10 11.28 17.37
N GLU A 219 36.72 11.26 16.19
CA GLU A 219 38.17 11.14 16.05
C GLU A 219 38.90 12.33 16.67
N LYS A 220 38.45 13.57 16.38
CA LYS A 220 38.97 14.78 17.03
C LYS A 220 38.83 14.74 18.55
N ALA A 221 37.67 14.32 19.05
CA ALA A 221 37.44 14.20 20.49
C ALA A 221 38.39 13.16 21.13
N ARG A 222 38.67 12.05 20.44
CA ARG A 222 39.66 11.06 20.89
C ARG A 222 41.08 11.62 20.88
N GLU A 223 41.48 12.35 19.84
CA GLU A 223 42.80 13.00 19.79
C GLU A 223 42.96 14.03 20.92
N GLU A 224 41.96 14.88 21.15
CA GLU A 224 41.96 15.86 22.24
C GLU A 224 42.01 15.19 23.61
N ALA A 225 41.24 14.12 23.81
CA ALA A 225 41.28 13.33 25.03
C ALA A 225 42.67 12.71 25.26
N GLY A 226 43.28 12.12 24.23
CA GLY A 226 44.63 11.55 24.30
C GLY A 226 45.72 12.59 24.58
N ARG A 227 45.60 13.81 24.00
CA ARG A 227 46.50 14.93 24.31
C ARG A 227 46.35 15.38 25.76
N LYS A 228 45.12 15.59 26.23
CA LYS A 228 44.85 15.98 27.64
C LYS A 228 45.32 14.92 28.61
N GLU A 229 45.12 13.63 28.31
CA GLU A 229 45.61 12.52 29.13
C GLU A 229 47.14 12.53 29.21
N SER A 230 47.83 12.77 28.09
CA SER A 230 49.29 12.88 28.05
C SER A 230 49.82 14.09 28.84
N GLU A 231 49.15 15.24 28.73
CA GLU A 231 49.47 16.47 29.49
C GLU A 231 49.27 16.26 30.99
N LEU A 232 48.14 15.69 31.41
CA LEU A 232 47.86 15.37 32.81
C LEU A 232 48.85 14.35 33.36
N THR A 233 49.22 13.34 32.59
CA THR A 233 50.24 12.36 32.99
C THR A 233 51.60 13.03 33.22
N ARG A 234 51.98 13.96 32.34
CA ARG A 234 53.21 14.74 32.51
C ARG A 234 53.15 15.63 33.76
N GLU A 235 52.04 16.32 33.99
CA GLU A 235 51.84 17.15 35.18
C GLU A 235 51.90 16.32 36.48
N ILE A 236 51.30 15.13 36.49
CA ILE A 236 51.39 14.18 37.61
C ILE A 236 52.85 13.83 37.90
N HIS A 237 53.65 13.48 36.88
CA HIS A 237 55.06 13.18 37.08
C HIS A 237 55.88 14.38 37.58
N ASP A 238 55.62 15.57 37.05
CA ASP A 238 56.27 16.80 37.52
C ASP A 238 55.92 17.10 38.99
N LEU A 239 54.65 16.93 39.37
CA LEU A 239 54.19 17.10 40.75
C LEU A 239 54.80 16.05 41.68
N GLN A 240 54.86 14.78 41.28
CA GLN A 240 55.53 13.71 42.03
C GLN A 240 57.02 14.03 42.24
N ALA A 241 57.71 14.50 41.20
CA ALA A 241 59.11 14.91 41.31
C ALA A 241 59.30 16.11 42.26
N ARG A 242 58.40 17.09 42.22
CA ARG A 242 58.40 18.22 43.17
C ARG A 242 58.13 17.77 44.60
N MET A 243 57.19 16.85 44.82
CA MET A 243 56.91 16.26 46.12
C MET A 243 58.14 15.53 46.66
N ALA A 244 58.74 14.63 45.87
CA ALA A 244 59.93 13.89 46.28
C ALA A 244 61.09 14.83 46.69
N ARG A 245 61.33 15.90 45.94
CA ARG A 245 62.35 16.92 46.31
C ARG A 245 62.01 17.63 47.63
N LYS A 246 60.73 17.94 47.86
CA LYS A 246 60.27 18.53 49.12
C LYS A 246 60.44 17.56 50.28
N ASP A 247 60.11 16.29 50.10
CA ASP A 247 60.25 15.26 51.14
C ASP A 247 61.72 15.09 51.55
N VAL A 248 62.65 14.96 50.59
CA VAL A 248 64.10 14.92 50.88
C VAL A 248 64.55 16.18 51.63
N LYS A 249 64.05 17.36 51.26
CA LYS A 249 64.38 18.61 51.94
C LYS A 249 63.84 18.63 53.37
N ILE A 250 62.61 18.15 53.60
CA ILE A 250 62.02 18.03 54.93
C ILE A 250 62.83 17.06 55.78
N GLU A 251 63.24 15.91 55.26
CA GLU A 251 64.08 14.95 55.97
C GLU A 251 65.45 15.55 56.34
N THR A 252 66.07 16.28 55.42
CA THR A 252 67.33 16.98 55.65
C THR A 252 67.18 18.02 56.76
N LEU A 253 66.15 18.88 56.69
CA LEU A 253 65.86 19.88 57.72
C LEU A 253 65.57 19.22 59.07
N LYS A 254 64.82 18.11 59.08
CA LYS A 254 64.54 17.33 60.29
C LYS A 254 65.81 16.77 60.93
N SER A 255 66.76 16.29 60.12
CA SER A 255 68.08 15.83 60.59
C SER A 255 68.91 17.00 61.15
N GLN A 256 68.92 18.14 60.48
CA GLN A 256 69.59 19.36 60.96
C GLN A 256 69.03 19.84 62.30
N VAL A 257 67.70 19.89 62.45
CA VAL A 257 67.05 20.26 63.72
C VAL A 257 67.49 19.32 64.83
N LYS A 258 67.49 17.99 64.62
CA LYS A 258 67.98 17.02 65.61
C LYS A 258 69.44 17.28 66.01
N SER A 259 70.33 17.56 65.05
CA SER A 259 71.72 17.89 65.35
C SER A 259 71.84 19.17 66.17
N GLN A 260 71.11 20.22 65.82
CA GLN A 260 71.08 21.48 66.56
C GLN A 260 70.50 21.30 67.97
N GLU A 261 69.47 20.46 68.14
CA GLU A 261 68.94 20.08 69.45
C GLU A 261 70.00 19.36 70.30
N THR A 262 70.79 18.45 69.72
CA THR A 262 71.90 17.79 70.44
C THR A 262 73.02 18.75 70.83
N ASP A 263 73.39 19.68 69.94
CA ASP A 263 74.40 20.70 70.23
C ASP A 263 73.92 21.67 71.32
N LEU A 264 72.65 22.08 71.28
CA LEU A 264 72.04 22.90 72.32
C LEU A 264 72.03 22.17 73.68
N LEU A 265 71.72 20.87 73.70
CA LEU A 265 71.77 20.07 74.91
C LEU A 265 73.19 20.03 75.49
N LYS A 266 74.19 19.81 74.63
CA LYS A 266 75.61 19.81 75.02
C LYS A 266 76.03 21.18 75.55
N MET A 267 75.70 22.27 74.86
CA MET A 267 75.97 23.64 75.32
C MET A 267 75.31 23.94 76.66
N ARG A 268 74.08 23.46 76.90
CA ARG A 268 73.42 23.58 78.21
C ARG A 268 74.14 22.79 79.30
N GLN A 269 74.60 21.58 78.99
CA GLN A 269 75.39 20.76 79.92
C GLN A 269 76.73 21.43 80.24
N ASP A 270 77.45 21.89 79.23
CA ASP A 270 78.73 22.60 79.35
C ASP A 270 78.56 23.90 80.15
N HIS A 271 77.50 24.67 79.88
CA HIS A 271 77.14 25.84 80.67
C HIS A 271 76.89 25.48 82.15
N GLY A 272 76.17 24.38 82.42
CA GLY A 272 75.94 23.88 83.77
C GLY A 272 77.22 23.40 84.48
N VAL A 273 78.22 22.89 83.74
CA VAL A 273 79.55 22.57 84.27
C VAL A 273 80.31 23.87 84.57
N MET A 274 80.40 24.78 83.60
CA MET A 274 81.06 26.07 83.77
C MET A 274 80.49 26.87 84.94
N GLN A 275 79.17 26.89 85.11
CA GLN A 275 78.53 27.58 86.24
C GLN A 275 78.95 27.00 87.59
N ARG A 276 79.06 25.66 87.69
CA ARG A 276 79.55 24.98 88.90
C ARG A 276 81.01 25.28 89.16
N ASP A 277 81.85 25.25 88.13
CA ASP A 277 83.28 25.55 88.26
C ASP A 277 83.51 27.03 88.59
N MET A 278 82.75 27.95 87.99
CA MET A 278 82.76 29.37 88.36
C MET A 278 82.38 29.56 89.84
N THR A 279 81.37 28.83 90.32
CA THR A 279 80.97 28.88 91.75
C THR A 279 82.07 28.34 92.66
N LYS A 280 82.77 27.27 92.27
CA LYS A 280 83.94 26.74 93.00
C LYS A 280 85.11 27.71 93.00
N ILE A 281 85.43 28.33 91.85
CA ILE A 281 86.51 29.32 91.77
C ILE A 281 86.16 30.53 92.62
N ASN A 282 84.92 31.01 92.58
CA ASN A 282 84.48 32.11 93.44
C ASN A 282 84.59 31.76 94.93
N SER A 283 84.25 30.53 95.34
CA SER A 283 84.41 30.11 96.73
C SER A 283 85.87 29.94 97.14
N GLN A 284 86.72 29.40 96.27
CA GLN A 284 88.18 29.35 96.46
C GLN A 284 88.79 30.75 96.58
N LEU A 285 88.37 31.69 95.72
CA LEU A 285 88.81 33.07 95.76
C LEU A 285 88.40 33.74 97.09
N LEU A 286 87.17 33.53 97.56
CA LEU A 286 86.73 34.00 98.87
C LEU A 286 87.56 33.40 100.02
N ALA A 287 87.90 32.12 99.94
CA ALA A 287 88.74 31.45 100.94
C ALA A 287 90.17 32.03 100.97
N GLU A 288 90.81 32.21 99.80
CA GLU A 288 92.12 32.86 99.72
C GLU A 288 92.05 34.32 100.15
N LEU A 289 90.99 35.06 99.80
CA LEU A 289 90.81 36.45 100.25
C LEU A 289 90.69 36.53 101.78
N ASN A 290 89.97 35.59 102.41
CA ASN A 290 89.90 35.49 103.87
C ASN A 290 91.25 35.12 104.50
N LYS A 291 92.01 34.22 103.87
CA LYS A 291 93.36 33.84 104.31
C LYS A 291 94.30 35.05 104.21
N THR A 292 94.25 35.80 103.11
CA THR A 292 95.00 37.06 102.93
C THR A 292 94.64 38.06 104.02
N LYS A 293 93.35 38.28 104.32
CA LYS A 293 92.93 39.14 105.44
C LYS A 293 93.49 38.69 106.79
N ARG A 294 93.53 37.38 107.07
CA ARG A 294 94.14 36.85 108.31
C ARG A 294 95.65 37.09 108.34
N LEU A 295 96.33 36.89 107.22
CA LEU A 295 97.77 37.16 107.09
C LEU A 295 98.07 38.65 107.25
N GLU A 296 97.27 39.53 106.66
CA GLU A 296 97.35 40.99 106.86
C GLU A 296 97.16 41.36 108.34
N ALA A 297 96.17 40.76 109.02
CA ALA A 297 95.97 40.95 110.45
C ALA A 297 97.18 40.47 111.28
N LYS A 298 97.74 39.31 110.91
CA LYS A 298 98.96 38.75 111.53
C LYS A 298 100.16 39.67 111.33
N VAL A 299 100.31 40.25 110.14
CA VAL A 299 101.37 41.23 109.84
C VAL A 299 101.19 42.49 110.69
N LYS A 300 99.96 43.00 110.84
CA LYS A 300 99.69 44.15 111.72
C LYS A 300 100.00 43.84 113.20
N GLU A 301 99.60 42.67 113.69
CA GLU A 301 99.92 42.18 115.04
C GLU A 301 101.44 42.15 115.26
N LEU A 302 102.19 41.53 114.33
CA LEU A 302 103.64 41.48 114.38
C LEU A 302 104.30 42.87 114.30
N GLN A 303 103.73 43.80 113.52
CA GLN A 303 104.20 45.20 113.47
C GLN A 303 103.98 45.92 114.80
N GLU A 304 102.85 45.71 115.48
CA GLU A 304 102.59 46.25 116.81
C GLU A 304 103.53 45.67 117.86
N ASP A 305 103.74 44.36 117.85
CA ASP A 305 104.67 43.69 118.76
C ASP A 305 106.12 44.14 118.51
N MET A 306 106.50 44.33 117.26
CA MET A 306 107.80 44.91 116.91
C MET A 306 107.92 46.35 117.43
N ARG A 307 106.85 47.16 117.35
CA ARG A 307 106.80 48.50 117.96
C ARG A 307 106.94 48.46 119.48
N ARG A 308 106.22 47.57 120.16
CA ARG A 308 106.31 47.37 121.62
C ARG A 308 107.71 46.90 122.03
N SER A 309 108.29 45.98 121.27
CA SER A 309 109.65 45.49 121.49
C SER A 309 110.69 46.59 121.28
N ASN A 310 110.60 47.38 120.21
CA ASN A 310 111.46 48.54 120.00
C ASN A 310 111.30 49.58 121.11
N GLN A 311 110.07 49.85 121.56
CA GLN A 311 109.81 50.76 122.67
C GLN A 311 110.47 50.24 123.96
N LYS A 312 110.36 48.95 124.26
CA LYS A 312 111.04 48.29 125.39
C LYS A 312 112.57 48.41 125.27
N ASN A 313 113.10 48.23 124.08
CA ASN A 313 114.54 48.30 123.82
C ASN A 313 115.07 49.74 124.00
N ILE A 314 114.30 50.76 123.57
CA ILE A 314 114.59 52.18 123.81
C ILE A 314 114.57 52.51 125.32
N THR A 315 113.59 52.01 126.07
CA THR A 315 113.57 52.21 127.53
C THR A 315 114.74 51.51 128.22
N TYR A 316 115.10 50.29 127.79
CA TYR A 316 116.22 49.55 128.34
C TYR A 316 117.57 50.23 128.07
N THR A 317 117.76 50.74 126.85
CA THR A 317 118.96 51.52 126.49
C THR A 317 119.05 52.84 127.25
N ASN A 318 117.92 53.53 127.48
CA ASN A 318 117.89 54.74 128.31
C ASN A 318 118.20 54.46 129.79
N GLU A 319 117.70 53.37 130.35
CA GLU A 319 118.06 52.95 131.73
C GLU A 319 119.53 52.53 131.84
N ALA A 320 120.06 51.83 130.83
CA ALA A 320 121.47 51.47 130.75
C ALA A 320 122.37 52.72 130.68
N ALA A 321 122.00 53.72 129.87
CA ALA A 321 122.72 54.99 129.78
C ALA A 321 122.70 55.78 131.10
N LYS A 322 121.59 55.75 131.86
CA LYS A 322 121.52 56.35 133.21
C LYS A 322 122.44 55.64 134.21
N ARG A 323 122.51 54.31 134.17
CA ARG A 323 123.45 53.54 135.03
C ARG A 323 124.91 53.80 134.66
N ASP A 324 125.24 53.89 133.38
CA ASP A 324 126.61 54.18 132.92
C ASP A 324 127.06 55.58 133.39
N ASN A 325 126.20 56.59 133.25
CA ASN A 325 126.50 57.94 133.74
C ASN A 325 126.67 58.02 135.26
N LEU A 326 125.90 57.25 136.03
CA LEU A 326 126.05 57.18 137.49
C LEU A 326 127.38 56.53 137.90
N LEU A 327 127.79 55.47 137.19
CA LEU A 327 129.08 54.80 137.42
C LEU A 327 130.28 55.69 137.06
N ARG A 328 130.17 56.49 135.99
CA ARG A 328 131.20 57.49 135.63
C ARG A 328 131.37 58.56 136.71
N ALA A 329 130.28 59.03 137.32
CA ALA A 329 130.34 60.01 138.41
C ALA A 329 131.02 59.42 139.68
N GLN A 330 130.70 58.17 140.02
CA GLN A 330 131.33 57.46 141.14
C GLN A 330 132.83 57.18 140.89
N LEU A 331 133.22 56.96 139.63
CA LEU A 331 134.63 56.76 139.25
C LEU A 331 135.44 58.05 139.46
N MET A 332 134.94 59.21 139.01
CA MET A 332 135.62 60.50 139.23
C MET A 332 135.79 60.82 140.73
N GLU A 333 134.79 60.52 141.56
CA GLU A 333 134.87 60.74 143.00
C GLU A 333 135.94 59.85 143.67
N LYS A 334 136.12 58.62 143.17
CA LYS A 334 137.17 57.71 143.63
C LYS A 334 138.56 58.10 143.13
N GLU A 335 138.68 58.64 141.92
CA GLU A 335 139.95 59.14 141.38
C GLU A 335 140.45 60.39 142.14
N GLU A 336 139.56 61.32 142.52
CA GLU A 336 139.93 62.47 143.36
C GLU A 336 140.43 62.06 144.76
N LEU A 337 139.82 61.03 145.35
CA LEU A 337 140.25 60.48 146.65
C LEU A 337 141.62 59.79 146.55
N LEU A 338 141.91 59.13 145.43
CA LEU A 338 143.20 58.48 145.16
C LEU A 338 144.34 59.51 145.08
N VAL A 339 144.15 60.61 144.34
CA VAL A 339 145.16 61.67 144.19
C VAL A 339 145.49 62.33 145.54
N ARG A 340 144.50 62.54 146.41
CA ARG A 340 144.73 63.07 147.77
C ARG A 340 145.50 62.08 148.66
N ALA A 341 145.28 60.78 148.49
CA ALA A 341 145.99 59.74 149.23
C ALA A 341 147.45 59.59 148.77
N GLU A 342 147.70 59.62 147.46
CA GLU A 342 149.04 59.57 146.87
C GLU A 342 149.89 60.78 147.25
N ALA A 343 149.31 61.98 147.33
CA ALA A 343 150.01 63.17 147.83
C ALA A 343 150.43 63.03 149.32
N LYS A 344 149.62 62.32 150.12
CA LYS A 344 149.89 62.08 151.54
C LYS A 344 150.99 61.03 151.73
N ILE A 345 150.98 59.96 150.93
CA ILE A 345 152.01 58.92 150.89
C ILE A 345 153.36 59.52 150.46
N ASN A 346 153.40 60.31 149.39
CA ASN A 346 154.63 60.98 148.94
C ASN A 346 155.23 61.91 150.02
N SER A 347 154.40 62.56 150.84
CA SER A 347 154.88 63.40 151.95
C SER A 347 155.49 62.59 153.11
N LEU A 348 154.99 61.36 153.33
CA LEU A 348 155.46 60.45 154.36
C LEU A 348 156.72 59.71 153.93
N GLU A 349 156.82 59.31 152.65
CA GLU A 349 158.02 58.71 152.07
C GLU A 349 159.22 59.68 152.10
N LYS A 350 159.02 60.97 151.80
CA LYS A 350 160.09 61.98 151.96
C LYS A 350 160.55 62.15 153.41
N ARG A 351 159.66 61.94 154.37
CA ARG A 351 159.96 62.02 155.81
C ARG A 351 160.70 60.76 156.30
N LEU A 352 160.37 59.61 155.73
CA LEU A 352 161.02 58.32 156.01
C LEU A 352 162.45 58.27 155.44
N ILE A 353 162.67 58.80 154.24
CA ILE A 353 164.00 58.91 153.63
C ILE A 353 164.93 59.83 154.45
N GLN A 354 164.41 60.94 155.01
CA GLN A 354 165.19 61.80 155.92
C GLN A 354 165.58 61.08 157.23
N ASN A 355 164.68 60.30 157.82
CA ASN A 355 164.97 59.53 159.03
C ASN A 355 165.95 58.38 158.75
N ASP A 356 165.89 57.74 157.57
CA ASP A 356 166.82 56.69 157.16
C ASP A 356 168.25 57.23 156.87
N GLU A 357 168.40 58.50 156.48
CA GLU A 357 169.71 59.17 156.38
C GLU A 357 170.28 59.58 157.74
N GLU A 358 169.41 59.88 158.72
CA GLU A 358 169.81 60.20 160.11
C GLU A 358 170.31 58.94 160.86
N ILE A 359 169.65 57.79 160.64
CA ILE A 359 170.09 56.48 161.16
C ILE A 359 171.43 56.07 160.52
N ARG A 360 171.65 56.35 159.23
CA ARG A 360 172.93 56.09 158.55
C ARG A 360 174.09 56.94 159.10
N ARG A 361 173.83 58.14 159.65
CA ARG A 361 174.85 58.97 160.33
C ARG A 361 175.13 58.53 161.77
N LEU A 362 174.14 57.99 162.48
CA LEU A 362 174.28 57.54 163.87
C LEU A 362 175.03 56.20 164.02
N ASN A 363 174.88 55.27 163.06
CA ASN A 363 175.64 54.01 163.06
C ASN A 363 177.09 54.14 162.58
N ALA A 364 177.53 55.31 162.12
CA ALA A 364 178.94 55.59 161.83
C ALA A 364 179.76 56.01 163.08
N ARG A 365 179.19 55.87 164.29
CA ARG A 365 179.81 56.33 165.55
C ARG A 365 179.75 55.36 166.75
N LEU A 366 179.47 54.09 166.51
CA LEU A 366 179.73 52.94 167.40
C LEU A 366 180.26 51.79 166.54
#